data_AF-A0A8B9MH08-F1
#
_entry.id   AF-A0A8B9MH08-F1
#
_cell.length_a   1.000
_cell.length_b   1.000
_cell.length_c   1.000
_cell.angle_alpha   90.00
_cell.angle_beta   90.00
_cell.angle_gamma   90.00
#
_symmetry.space_group_name_H-M   'P 1'
#
loop_
_entity.id
_entity.type
_entity.pdbx_description
1 polymer ?
#
loop_
_entity_poly.entity_id
_entity_poly.type
_entity_poly.pdbx_seq_one_letter_code
_entity_poly.pdbx_strand_id
1 'polypeptide(L)'
;MATYTCITCRVAFKDADIQRAHYKTDWHRYNLKRKVADMPPVTAENFQERVLAQRAVAEEQNKITATYCTVCSKRFSTFNAYENHLKSKKHLELEKKAVQAVSKKVKILNEKNLEKGLALESVNKDEMNAAIQQAIRAQPSSSPKKTPLPPGNASSSPVSTGSASLSQSRERWEKPPRVQWFEQQAKKLAKQQAEEEEGMEEGKAMNILTRHSLGFITETIVSCYYICYSSFMLVKFQLQCRESLLQEKRLIPLNMHLNISRRSQLAPLLD
;
A
#
# COMPACT_ATOMS: atom_id res chain seq x y z
N MET A 1 -44.23 -1.97 -40.62
CA MET A 1 -43.25 -1.04 -40.00
C MET A 1 -41.86 -1.47 -40.41
N ALA A 2 -41.03 -0.56 -40.92
CA ALA A 2 -39.68 -0.89 -41.36
C ALA A 2 -38.76 -1.14 -40.14
N THR A 3 -37.96 -2.20 -40.18
CA THR A 3 -36.98 -2.53 -39.14
C THR A 3 -35.62 -1.94 -39.51
N TYR A 4 -35.05 -1.10 -38.64
CA TYR A 4 -33.73 -0.50 -38.86
C TYR A 4 -32.65 -1.36 -38.21
N THR A 5 -31.68 -1.87 -38.97
CA THR A 5 -30.68 -2.80 -38.43
C THR A 5 -29.25 -2.36 -38.72
N CYS A 6 -28.31 -2.78 -37.90
CA CYS A 6 -26.88 -2.64 -38.17
C CYS A 6 -26.25 -4.02 -38.32
N ILE A 7 -25.74 -4.33 -39.51
CA ILE A 7 -25.15 -5.64 -39.83
C ILE A 7 -23.85 -5.87 -39.04
N THR A 8 -23.02 -4.83 -38.92
CA THR A 8 -21.72 -4.91 -38.20
C THR A 8 -21.90 -5.21 -36.73
N CYS A 9 -22.96 -4.68 -36.10
CA CYS A 9 -23.21 -4.84 -34.66
C CYS A 9 -24.32 -5.85 -34.34
N ARG A 10 -25.00 -6.40 -35.35
CA ARG A 10 -26.10 -7.38 -35.25
C ARG A 10 -27.24 -6.94 -34.31
N VAL A 11 -27.61 -5.66 -34.38
CA VAL A 11 -28.70 -5.09 -33.58
C VAL A 11 -29.79 -4.48 -34.46
N ALA A 12 -31.02 -4.53 -33.95
CA ALA A 12 -32.20 -3.94 -34.54
C ALA A 12 -32.69 -2.76 -33.68
N PHE A 13 -33.17 -1.72 -34.34
CA PHE A 13 -33.67 -0.49 -33.78
C PHE A 13 -35.11 -0.26 -34.21
N LYS A 14 -35.86 0.44 -33.36
CA LYS A 14 -37.25 0.82 -33.61
C LYS A 14 -37.34 1.98 -34.59
N ASP A 15 -36.39 2.91 -34.52
CA ASP A 15 -36.42 4.17 -35.28
C ASP A 15 -35.13 4.39 -36.09
N ALA A 16 -35.27 5.10 -37.21
CA ALA A 16 -34.14 5.48 -38.07
C ALA A 16 -33.15 6.41 -37.35
N ASP A 17 -33.65 7.30 -36.48
CA ASP A 17 -32.82 8.26 -35.76
C ASP A 17 -31.86 7.56 -34.79
N ILE A 18 -32.34 6.50 -34.12
CA ILE A 18 -31.53 5.66 -33.23
C ILE A 18 -30.44 4.95 -34.04
N GLN A 19 -30.76 4.45 -35.24
CA GLN A 19 -29.77 3.83 -36.12
C GLN A 19 -28.67 4.82 -36.53
N ARG A 20 -29.03 6.06 -36.90
CA ARG A 20 -28.04 7.10 -37.23
C ARG A 20 -27.19 7.49 -36.02
N ALA A 21 -27.77 7.56 -34.83
CA ALA A 21 -27.03 7.79 -33.59
C ALA A 21 -26.05 6.64 -33.31
N HIS A 22 -26.48 5.39 -33.50
CA HIS A 22 -25.65 4.20 -33.31
C HIS A 22 -24.37 4.24 -34.15
N TYR A 23 -24.44 4.61 -35.44
CA TYR A 23 -23.25 4.71 -36.30
C TYR A 23 -22.18 5.68 -35.79
N LYS A 24 -22.54 6.65 -34.94
CA LYS A 24 -21.60 7.61 -34.35
C LYS A 24 -20.95 7.09 -33.06
N THR A 25 -21.55 6.10 -32.40
CA THR A 25 -21.07 5.56 -31.12
C THR A 25 -19.73 4.85 -31.23
N ASP A 26 -18.99 4.85 -30.13
CA ASP A 26 -17.70 4.15 -30.03
C ASP A 26 -17.85 2.63 -30.14
N TRP A 27 -18.98 2.09 -29.70
CA TRP A 27 -19.29 0.66 -29.86
C TRP A 27 -19.37 0.25 -31.34
N HIS A 28 -20.03 1.05 -32.19
CA HIS A 28 -20.06 0.80 -33.63
C HIS A 28 -18.68 0.89 -34.26
N ARG A 29 -17.92 1.95 -33.93
CA ARG A 29 -16.55 2.16 -34.43
C ARG A 29 -15.63 0.99 -34.03
N TYR A 30 -15.77 0.50 -32.80
CA TYR A 30 -14.99 -0.63 -32.29
C TYR A 30 -15.32 -1.92 -33.05
N ASN A 31 -16.60 -2.25 -33.21
CA ASN A 31 -17.01 -3.43 -33.96
C ASN A 31 -16.66 -3.35 -35.45
N LEU A 32 -16.68 -2.14 -36.04
CA LEU A 32 -16.22 -1.94 -37.40
C LEU A 32 -14.73 -2.25 -37.57
N LYS A 33 -13.87 -1.78 -36.65
CA LYS A 33 -12.44 -2.13 -36.63
C LYS A 33 -12.21 -3.64 -36.47
N ARG A 34 -13.01 -4.31 -35.63
CA ARG A 34 -12.95 -5.77 -35.48
C ARG A 34 -13.35 -6.51 -36.74
N LYS A 35 -14.40 -6.05 -37.42
CA LYS A 35 -14.84 -6.62 -38.70
C LYS A 35 -13.77 -6.49 -39.78
N VAL A 36 -13.06 -5.36 -39.85
CA VAL A 36 -11.94 -5.15 -40.78
C VAL A 36 -10.77 -6.10 -40.46
N ALA A 37 -10.61 -6.51 -39.21
CA ALA A 37 -9.62 -7.50 -38.78
C ALA A 37 -10.16 -8.94 -38.79
N ASP A 38 -11.26 -9.21 -39.51
CA ASP A 38 -11.94 -10.52 -39.59
C ASP A 38 -12.29 -11.16 -38.24
N MET A 39 -12.43 -10.33 -37.19
CA MET A 39 -12.81 -10.77 -35.87
C MET A 39 -14.32 -10.66 -35.63
N PRO A 40 -14.91 -11.57 -34.83
CA PRO A 40 -16.33 -11.51 -34.52
C PRO A 40 -16.69 -10.21 -33.76
N PRO A 41 -17.88 -9.64 -34.01
CA PRO A 41 -18.35 -8.45 -33.33
C PRO A 41 -18.67 -8.74 -31.86
N VAL A 42 -18.44 -7.74 -31.01
CA VAL A 42 -18.64 -7.80 -29.56
C VAL A 42 -20.02 -7.25 -29.21
N THR A 43 -20.72 -7.92 -28.30
CA THR A 43 -22.03 -7.50 -27.78
C THR A 43 -21.91 -6.18 -26.99
N ALA A 44 -23.03 -5.46 -26.85
CA ALA A 44 -23.05 -4.19 -26.14
C ALA A 44 -22.59 -4.32 -24.67
N GLU A 45 -23.04 -5.38 -23.99
CA GLU A 45 -22.70 -5.69 -22.60
C GLU A 45 -21.20 -5.91 -22.41
N ASN A 46 -20.57 -6.72 -23.25
CA ASN A 46 -19.15 -7.02 -23.16
C ASN A 46 -18.30 -5.80 -23.54
N PHE A 47 -18.76 -4.97 -24.48
CA PHE A 47 -18.10 -3.69 -24.75
C PHE A 47 -18.16 -2.76 -23.54
N GLN A 48 -19.32 -2.65 -22.89
CA GLN A 48 -19.48 -1.84 -21.68
C GLN A 48 -18.59 -2.34 -20.55
N GLU A 49 -18.54 -3.65 -20.32
CA GLU A 49 -17.66 -4.28 -19.33
C GLU A 49 -16.18 -3.95 -19.61
N ARG A 50 -15.73 -4.05 -20.86
CA ARG A 50 -14.36 -3.66 -21.25
C ARG A 50 -14.08 -2.19 -21.00
N VAL A 51 -15.02 -1.30 -21.31
CA VAL A 51 -14.88 0.14 -21.06
C VAL A 51 -14.79 0.42 -19.56
N LEU A 52 -15.61 -0.26 -18.75
CA LEU A 52 -15.56 -0.14 -17.29
C LEU A 52 -14.24 -0.66 -16.73
N ALA A 53 -13.78 -1.83 -17.19
CA ALA A 53 -12.50 -2.40 -16.79
C ALA A 53 -11.33 -1.46 -17.15
N GLN A 54 -11.34 -0.88 -18.37
CA GLN A 54 -10.31 0.08 -18.78
C GLN A 54 -10.32 1.35 -17.91
N ARG A 55 -11.50 1.85 -17.54
CA ARG A 55 -11.62 3.01 -16.63
C ARG A 55 -11.12 2.68 -15.24
N ALA A 56 -11.46 1.51 -14.70
CA ALA A 56 -10.99 1.07 -13.39
C ALA A 56 -9.46 0.93 -13.35
N VAL A 57 -8.86 0.35 -14.39
CA VAL A 57 -7.40 0.25 -14.53
C VAL A 57 -6.76 1.64 -14.60
N ALA A 58 -7.34 2.56 -15.38
CA ALA A 58 -6.82 3.94 -15.46
C ALA A 58 -6.94 4.69 -14.14
N GLU A 59 -8.03 4.49 -13.39
CA GLU A 59 -8.22 5.10 -12.08
C GLU A 59 -7.25 4.54 -11.03
N GLU A 60 -7.03 3.22 -11.03
CA GLU A 60 -6.06 2.59 -10.13
C GLU A 60 -4.63 3.04 -10.44
N GLN A 61 -4.27 3.12 -11.73
CA GLN A 61 -3.00 3.71 -12.14
C GLN A 61 -2.87 5.17 -11.69
N ASN A 62 -3.96 5.93 -11.59
CA ASN A 62 -3.93 7.30 -11.11
C ASN A 62 -3.75 7.39 -9.58
N LYS A 63 -4.30 6.43 -8.81
CA LYS A 63 -4.19 6.39 -7.34
C LYS A 63 -2.80 5.95 -6.86
N ILE A 64 -2.18 4.99 -7.53
CA ILE A 64 -0.86 4.45 -7.16
C ILE A 64 0.27 5.47 -7.42
N THR A 65 0.02 6.50 -8.23
CA THR A 65 1.09 7.33 -8.81
C THR A 65 1.28 8.72 -8.20
N ALA A 66 0.75 8.96 -6.99
CA ALA A 66 1.05 10.15 -6.20
C ALA A 66 2.46 10.06 -5.57
N THR A 67 3.51 10.26 -6.37
CA THR A 67 4.90 10.16 -5.92
C THR A 67 5.41 11.50 -5.40
N TYR A 68 6.06 11.48 -4.23
CA TYR A 68 6.65 12.64 -3.57
C TYR A 68 8.17 12.67 -3.76
N CYS A 69 8.72 13.83 -4.12
CA CYS A 69 10.17 14.03 -4.22
C CYS A 69 10.72 14.54 -2.89
N THR A 70 11.66 13.81 -2.29
CA THR A 70 12.32 14.17 -1.02
C THR A 70 13.31 15.33 -1.16
N VAL A 71 13.92 15.50 -2.34
CA VAL A 71 14.92 16.55 -2.60
C VAL A 71 14.27 17.92 -2.83
N CYS A 72 13.12 17.93 -3.51
CA CYS A 72 12.42 19.16 -3.87
C CYS A 72 11.17 19.42 -3.02
N SER A 73 10.80 18.48 -2.16
CA SER A 73 9.60 18.50 -1.32
C SER A 73 8.31 18.77 -2.10
N LYS A 74 8.21 18.24 -3.32
CA LYS A 74 7.06 18.41 -4.23
C LYS A 74 6.30 17.10 -4.41
N ARG A 75 4.96 17.19 -4.42
CA ARG A 75 4.05 16.08 -4.74
C ARG A 75 3.62 16.17 -6.19
N PHE A 76 3.60 15.04 -6.88
CA PHE A 76 3.15 14.94 -8.27
C PHE A 76 1.86 14.13 -8.32
N SER A 77 0.95 14.51 -9.22
CA SER A 77 -0.35 13.84 -9.41
C SER A 77 -0.25 12.57 -10.26
N THR A 78 0.82 12.41 -11.04
CA THR A 78 1.07 11.24 -11.87
C THR A 78 2.55 10.85 -11.83
N PHE A 79 2.84 9.58 -12.06
CA PHE A 79 4.20 9.04 -12.02
C PHE A 79 5.05 9.58 -13.17
N ASN A 80 4.44 9.75 -14.35
CA ASN A 80 5.12 10.34 -15.51
C ASN A 80 5.56 11.79 -15.23
N ALA A 81 4.74 12.58 -14.52
CA ALA A 81 5.15 13.93 -14.09
C ALA A 81 6.31 13.88 -13.07
N TYR A 82 6.32 12.89 -12.19
CA TYR A 82 7.41 12.65 -11.24
C TYR A 82 8.72 12.23 -11.94
N GLU A 83 8.68 11.28 -12.89
CA GLU A 83 9.87 10.87 -13.64
C GLU A 83 10.48 12.03 -14.45
N ASN A 84 9.63 12.84 -15.08
CA ASN A 84 10.08 14.04 -15.78
C ASN A 84 10.66 15.08 -14.81
N HIS A 85 10.13 15.17 -13.60
CA HIS A 85 10.72 16.00 -12.55
C HIS A 85 12.12 15.54 -12.13
N LEU A 86 12.34 14.24 -11.96
CA LEU A 86 13.66 13.69 -11.63
C LEU A 86 14.71 14.02 -12.70
N LYS A 87 14.29 14.06 -13.97
CA LYS A 87 15.17 14.43 -15.11
C LYS A 87 15.34 15.95 -15.27
N SER A 88 14.59 16.76 -14.53
CA SER A 88 14.65 18.21 -14.67
C SER A 88 15.98 18.78 -14.13
N LYS A 89 16.53 19.79 -14.82
CA LYS A 89 17.79 20.45 -14.42
C LYS A 89 17.76 20.91 -12.96
N LYS A 90 16.61 21.42 -12.49
CA LYS A 90 16.43 21.92 -11.12
C LYS A 90 16.61 20.81 -10.08
N HIS A 91 16.07 19.62 -10.32
CA HIS A 91 16.21 18.50 -9.41
C HIS A 91 17.66 18.02 -9.36
N LEU A 92 18.25 17.76 -10.54
CA LEU A 92 19.64 17.28 -10.65
C LEU A 92 20.66 18.24 -10.03
N GLU A 93 20.47 19.55 -10.16
CA GLU A 93 21.36 20.54 -9.56
C GLU A 93 21.29 20.53 -8.03
N LEU A 94 20.08 20.42 -7.48
CA LEU A 94 19.88 20.30 -6.03
C LEU A 94 20.49 19.00 -5.49
N GLU A 95 20.28 17.88 -6.18
CA GLU A 95 20.91 16.60 -5.83
C GLU A 95 22.43 16.70 -5.85
N LYS A 96 23.00 17.24 -6.94
CA LYS A 96 24.45 17.40 -7.08
C LYS A 96 25.03 18.29 -5.98
N LYS A 97 24.35 19.40 -5.64
CA LYS A 97 24.77 20.30 -4.56
C LYS A 97 24.72 19.61 -3.20
N ALA A 98 23.67 18.82 -2.93
CA ALA A 98 23.56 18.05 -1.71
C ALA A 98 24.69 17.01 -1.57
N VAL A 99 24.96 16.23 -2.62
CA VAL A 99 26.04 15.24 -2.66
C VAL A 99 27.41 15.90 -2.45
N GLN A 100 27.66 17.05 -3.08
CA GLN A 100 28.91 17.78 -2.91
C GLN A 100 29.10 18.30 -1.49
N ALA A 101 28.05 18.80 -0.84
CA ALA A 101 28.12 19.25 0.55
C ALA A 101 28.45 18.09 1.50
N VAL A 102 27.82 16.92 1.28
CA VAL A 102 28.12 15.70 2.04
C VAL A 102 29.57 15.26 1.80
N SER A 103 30.02 15.21 0.56
CA SER A 103 31.41 14.81 0.23
C SER A 103 32.44 15.74 0.88
N LYS A 104 32.22 17.06 0.83
CA LYS A 104 33.08 18.04 1.52
C LYS A 104 33.08 17.82 3.03
N LYS A 105 31.91 17.57 3.63
CA LYS A 105 31.81 17.30 5.07
C LYS A 105 32.56 16.03 5.45
N VAL A 106 32.46 14.95 4.66
CA VAL A 106 33.20 13.71 4.88
C VAL A 106 34.70 13.95 4.80
N LYS A 107 35.20 14.71 3.82
CA LYS A 107 36.62 15.06 3.72
C LYS A 107 37.11 15.84 4.93
N ILE A 108 36.36 16.85 5.35
CA ILE A 108 36.68 17.64 6.55
C ILE A 108 36.69 16.77 7.80
N LEU A 109 35.75 15.84 7.94
CA LEU A 109 35.74 14.89 9.06
C LEU A 109 36.93 13.94 9.00
N ASN A 110 37.32 13.48 7.81
CA ASN A 110 38.48 12.60 7.61
C ASN A 110 39.80 13.32 7.96
N GLU A 111 39.94 14.57 7.53
CA GLU A 111 41.11 15.41 7.81
C GLU A 111 41.20 15.78 9.29
N LYS A 112 40.08 16.11 9.93
CA LYS A 112 40.02 16.31 11.39
C LYS A 112 40.30 15.04 12.20
N ASN A 113 40.03 13.86 11.64
CA ASN A 113 40.44 12.60 12.25
C ASN A 113 41.96 12.37 12.13
N LEU A 114 42.58 12.81 11.03
CA LEU A 114 44.04 12.80 10.85
C LEU A 114 44.74 13.77 11.82
N GLU A 115 44.21 14.98 12.01
CA GLU A 115 44.81 16.01 12.89
C GLU A 115 44.69 15.67 14.39
N LYS A 116 43.66 14.93 14.81
CA LYS A 116 43.43 14.55 16.21
C LYS A 116 44.27 13.35 16.70
N GLY A 117 45.29 12.94 15.95
CA GLY A 117 46.31 12.03 16.46
C GLY A 117 45.91 10.56 16.53
N LEU A 118 45.12 10.06 15.56
CA LEU A 118 45.12 8.63 15.21
C LEU A 118 46.29 8.26 14.28
N ALA A 119 47.41 8.96 14.41
CA ALA A 119 48.72 8.43 14.04
C ALA A 119 49.22 7.61 15.22
N LEU A 120 48.68 6.38 15.39
CA LEU A 120 49.49 5.37 16.04
C LEU A 120 50.71 5.22 15.14
N GLU A 121 51.88 5.43 15.73
CA GLU A 121 53.22 5.06 15.29
C GLU A 121 53.22 4.17 14.05
N SER A 122 54.09 4.48 13.09
CA SER A 122 54.31 3.68 11.89
C SER A 122 54.73 2.24 12.25
N VAL A 123 53.77 1.40 12.63
CA VAL A 123 53.91 -0.04 12.58
C VAL A 123 53.92 -0.34 11.10
N ASN A 124 55.11 -0.69 10.60
CA ASN A 124 55.32 -0.96 9.20
C ASN A 124 54.23 -1.93 8.74
N LYS A 125 53.40 -1.48 7.80
CA LYS A 125 52.19 -2.21 7.40
C LYS A 125 52.52 -3.63 6.91
N ASP A 126 53.76 -3.80 6.45
CA ASP A 126 54.37 -5.05 6.04
C ASP A 126 54.74 -5.96 7.22
N GLU A 127 55.18 -5.41 8.36
CA GLU A 127 55.43 -6.20 9.58
C GLU A 127 54.14 -6.74 10.18
N MET A 128 53.08 -5.92 10.20
CA MET A 128 51.76 -6.36 10.68
C MET A 128 51.16 -7.43 9.75
N ASN A 129 51.26 -7.24 8.43
CA ASN A 129 50.82 -8.24 7.46
C ASN A 129 51.64 -9.53 7.52
N ALA A 130 52.96 -9.44 7.73
CA ALA A 130 53.82 -10.59 7.92
C ALA A 130 53.50 -11.33 9.23
N ALA A 131 53.23 -10.61 10.32
CA ALA A 131 52.82 -11.19 11.60
C ALA A 131 51.46 -11.91 11.49
N ILE A 132 50.50 -11.34 10.75
CA ILE A 132 49.21 -11.99 10.48
C ILE A 132 49.40 -13.25 9.63
N GLN A 133 50.24 -13.21 8.58
CA GLN A 133 50.53 -14.39 7.76
C GLN A 133 51.30 -15.47 8.52
N GLN A 134 52.22 -15.09 9.41
CA GLN A 134 52.91 -16.01 10.32
C GLN A 134 51.95 -16.65 11.32
N ALA A 135 51.00 -15.89 11.88
CA ALA A 135 49.97 -16.41 12.77
C ALA A 135 49.02 -17.39 12.05
N ILE A 136 48.70 -17.15 10.77
CA ILE A 136 47.92 -18.07 9.95
C ILE A 136 48.72 -19.34 9.62
N ARG A 137 50.02 -19.22 9.33
CA ARG A 137 50.91 -20.36 9.02
C ARG A 137 51.22 -21.22 10.26
N ALA A 138 51.19 -20.64 11.45
CA ALA A 138 51.42 -21.32 12.72
C ALA A 138 50.20 -22.10 13.25
N GLN A 139 49.02 -21.96 12.62
CA GLN A 139 47.88 -22.82 12.91
C GLN A 139 48.11 -24.21 12.30
N PRO A 140 48.01 -25.30 13.08
CA PRO A 140 48.18 -26.65 12.56
C PRO A 140 47.04 -26.95 11.58
N SER A 141 47.40 -27.26 10.34
CA SER A 141 46.46 -27.63 9.28
C SER A 141 45.74 -28.93 9.64
N SER A 142 44.53 -28.82 10.18
CA SER A 142 43.62 -29.96 10.25
C SER A 142 42.96 -30.17 8.89
N SER A 143 43.58 -30.97 8.02
CA SER A 143 42.82 -31.77 7.05
C SER A 143 43.56 -33.04 6.63
N PRO A 144 42.85 -34.16 6.43
CA PRO A 144 43.38 -35.50 6.69
C PRO A 144 44.01 -36.14 5.45
N LYS A 145 45.29 -36.56 5.55
CA LYS A 145 45.82 -37.58 4.63
C LYS A 145 46.96 -38.40 5.27
N LYS A 146 46.57 -39.61 5.70
CA LYS A 146 47.27 -40.90 5.63
C LYS A 146 48.81 -40.88 5.72
N THR A 147 49.27 -41.23 6.93
CA THR A 147 50.63 -41.50 7.40
C THR A 147 51.35 -42.66 6.68
N PRO A 148 52.66 -42.53 6.44
CA PRO A 148 53.60 -43.67 6.51
C PRO A 148 54.41 -43.68 7.82
N LEU A 149 54.20 -44.76 8.60
CA LEU A 149 55.06 -45.57 9.51
C LEU A 149 56.29 -44.97 10.25
N PRO A 150 56.54 -45.40 11.51
CA PRO A 150 57.86 -45.33 12.17
C PRO A 150 58.52 -46.72 12.42
N PRO A 151 59.85 -46.81 12.62
CA PRO A 151 60.54 -47.96 13.24
C PRO A 151 60.78 -47.70 14.75
N GLY A 152 60.97 -48.67 15.65
CA GLY A 152 61.05 -50.12 15.57
C GLY A 152 61.17 -50.77 16.97
N ASN A 153 60.99 -52.11 16.99
CA ASN A 153 61.48 -53.19 17.89
C ASN A 153 61.42 -53.02 19.43
N ALA A 154 60.94 -53.96 20.26
CA ALA A 154 60.28 -55.25 20.08
C ALA A 154 59.58 -55.66 21.42
N SER A 155 58.38 -56.24 21.28
CA SER A 155 57.65 -57.22 22.12
C SER A 155 57.57 -57.08 23.65
N SER A 156 56.42 -57.20 24.34
CA SER A 156 54.98 -57.18 24.03
C SER A 156 54.20 -57.18 25.37
N SER A 157 53.05 -56.48 25.41
CA SER A 157 52.14 -56.22 26.57
C SER A 157 52.59 -55.06 27.50
N PRO A 158 51.75 -54.45 28.40
CA PRO A 158 50.31 -54.63 28.71
C PRO A 158 49.49 -53.31 28.97
N VAL A 159 48.14 -53.42 29.19
CA VAL A 159 47.27 -52.83 30.26
C VAL A 159 47.37 -51.31 30.61
N SER A 160 46.35 -50.51 30.94
CA SER A 160 44.88 -50.57 31.05
C SER A 160 44.35 -49.17 31.49
N THR A 161 43.03 -49.04 31.46
CA THR A 161 42.17 -48.22 32.37
C THR A 161 42.06 -46.72 32.13
N GLY A 162 40.99 -46.34 31.42
CA GLY A 162 40.37 -45.03 31.54
C GLY A 162 39.45 -44.97 32.77
N SER A 163 39.60 -43.91 33.56
CA SER A 163 38.56 -43.39 34.44
C SER A 163 38.60 -41.87 34.42
N ALA A 164 37.43 -41.33 34.11
CA ALA A 164 36.81 -40.12 34.64
C ALA A 164 37.60 -38.80 34.76
N SER A 165 36.95 -37.78 34.18
CA SER A 165 36.88 -36.39 34.67
C SER A 165 37.95 -35.40 34.17
N LEU A 166 37.60 -34.62 33.13
CA LEU A 166 37.84 -33.17 33.10
C LEU A 166 37.11 -32.49 31.92
N SER A 167 35.78 -32.39 32.03
CA SER A 167 34.94 -31.66 31.08
C SER A 167 34.83 -30.15 31.37
N GLN A 168 35.85 -29.53 31.99
CA GLN A 168 35.76 -28.15 32.48
C GLN A 168 36.79 -27.14 31.93
N SER A 169 37.68 -27.52 31.00
CA SER A 169 38.79 -26.63 30.60
C SER A 169 38.72 -26.05 29.18
N ARG A 170 37.57 -26.10 28.50
CA ARG A 170 37.43 -25.50 27.14
C ARG A 170 36.74 -24.15 27.08
N GLU A 171 36.42 -23.55 28.22
CA GLU A 171 35.59 -22.33 28.32
C GLU A 171 36.42 -21.10 28.75
N ARG A 172 37.43 -20.71 27.97
CA ARG A 172 38.13 -19.42 28.20
C ARG A 172 38.98 -18.98 27.01
N TRP A 173 38.35 -18.69 25.87
CA TRP A 173 38.96 -17.79 24.88
C TRP A 173 38.11 -16.53 24.94
N GLU A 174 38.55 -15.55 25.73
CA GLU A 174 37.78 -14.34 26.00
C GLU A 174 37.64 -13.50 24.73
N LYS A 175 36.40 -13.07 24.46
CA LYS A 175 36.06 -12.20 23.34
C LYS A 175 36.93 -10.93 23.39
N PRO A 176 37.47 -10.45 22.25
CA PRO A 176 38.28 -9.23 22.23
C PRO A 176 37.58 -8.06 22.93
N PRO A 177 38.27 -7.22 23.73
CA PRO A 177 37.65 -6.16 24.53
C PRO A 177 36.72 -5.22 23.74
N ARG A 178 37.02 -5.01 22.45
CA ARG A 178 36.19 -4.21 21.55
C ARG A 178 34.81 -4.84 21.26
N VAL A 179 34.77 -6.16 21.12
CA VAL A 179 33.51 -6.91 20.90
C VAL A 179 32.68 -6.89 22.17
N GLN A 180 33.31 -7.03 23.34
CA GLN A 180 32.62 -6.89 24.63
C GLN A 180 32.00 -5.50 24.80
N TRP A 181 32.70 -4.44 24.38
CA TRP A 181 32.16 -3.08 24.40
C TRP A 181 30.93 -2.92 23.49
N PHE A 182 30.96 -3.48 22.27
CA PHE A 182 29.80 -3.47 21.38
C PHE A 182 28.63 -4.30 21.92
N GLU A 183 28.90 -5.46 22.50
CA GLU A 183 27.88 -6.28 23.17
C GLU A 183 27.25 -5.55 24.36
N GLN A 184 28.05 -4.83 25.15
CA GLN A 184 27.55 -4.00 26.26
C GLN A 184 26.69 -2.83 25.77
N GLN A 185 27.06 -2.17 24.68
CA GLN A 185 26.23 -1.12 24.07
C GLN A 185 24.92 -1.68 23.51
N ALA A 186 24.97 -2.82 22.81
CA ALA A 186 23.78 -3.49 22.32
C ALA A 186 22.84 -3.91 23.47
N LYS A 187 23.39 -4.43 24.56
CA LYS A 187 22.62 -4.79 25.75
C LYS A 187 22.01 -3.57 26.46
N LYS A 188 22.72 -2.44 26.47
CA LYS A 188 22.20 -1.18 27.03
C LYS A 188 21.08 -0.60 26.19
N LEU A 189 21.20 -0.62 24.86
CA LEU A 189 20.15 -0.22 23.92
C LEU A 189 18.93 -1.15 24.02
N ALA A 190 19.13 -2.47 24.09
CA ALA A 190 18.03 -3.42 24.26
C ALA A 190 17.28 -3.21 25.59
N LYS A 191 18.01 -2.90 26.67
CA LYS A 191 17.40 -2.57 27.97
C LYS A 191 16.60 -1.26 27.91
N GLN A 192 17.14 -0.23 27.26
CA GLN A 192 16.41 1.03 27.03
C GLN A 192 15.17 0.83 26.17
N GLN A 193 15.25 0.01 25.13
CA GLN A 193 14.11 -0.33 24.27
C GLN A 193 13.05 -1.14 25.02
N ALA A 194 13.44 -2.08 25.89
CA ALA A 194 12.50 -2.82 26.73
C ALA A 194 11.82 -1.91 27.76
N GLU A 195 12.57 -1.01 28.40
CA GLU A 195 12.03 -0.01 29.33
C GLU A 195 11.09 0.99 28.63
N GLU A 196 11.39 1.38 27.38
CA GLU A 196 10.51 2.20 26.54
C GLU A 196 9.28 1.43 26.04
N GLU A 197 9.41 0.13 25.72
CA GLU A 197 8.28 -0.73 25.31
C GLU A 197 7.31 -0.98 26.47
N GLU A 198 7.82 -1.24 27.68
CA GLU A 198 6.97 -1.39 28.88
C GLU A 198 6.26 -0.07 29.24
N GLY A 199 6.94 1.08 29.12
CA GLY A 199 6.30 2.39 29.29
C GLY A 199 5.26 2.72 28.20
N MET A 200 5.44 2.20 26.99
CA MET A 200 4.49 2.39 25.87
C MET A 200 3.30 1.43 25.94
N GLU A 201 3.43 0.27 26.58
CA GLU A 201 2.31 -0.66 26.82
C GLU A 201 1.32 -0.09 27.85
N GLU A 202 1.81 0.46 28.97
CA GLU A 202 0.97 1.12 29.96
C GLU A 202 0.24 2.34 29.38
N GLY A 203 0.93 3.14 28.55
CA GLY A 203 0.33 4.28 27.85
C GLY A 203 -0.72 3.88 26.80
N LYS A 204 -0.55 2.73 26.12
CA LYS A 204 -1.54 2.18 25.19
C LYS A 204 -2.79 1.69 25.92
N ALA A 205 -2.64 1.02 27.08
CA ALA A 205 -3.76 0.56 27.88
C ALA A 205 -4.68 1.72 28.33
N MET A 206 -4.08 2.83 28.78
CA MET A 206 -4.83 4.03 29.18
C MET A 206 -5.58 4.69 28.00
N ASN A 207 -4.97 4.69 26.81
CA ASN A 207 -5.57 5.25 25.60
C ASN A 207 -6.70 4.36 25.02
N ILE A 208 -6.59 3.04 25.15
CA ILE A 208 -7.65 2.10 24.77
C ILE A 208 -8.89 2.29 25.65
N LEU A 209 -8.72 2.45 26.97
CA LEU A 209 -9.83 2.71 27.88
C LEU A 209 -10.55 4.04 27.56
N THR A 210 -9.77 5.07 27.19
CA THR A 210 -10.29 6.38 26.77
C THR A 210 -11.00 6.31 25.41
N ARG A 211 -10.50 5.50 24.47
CA ARG A 211 -11.14 5.27 23.16
C ARG A 211 -12.43 4.47 23.28
N HIS A 212 -12.50 3.50 24.19
CA HIS A 212 -13.73 2.76 24.44
C HIS A 212 -14.83 3.64 25.06
N SER A 213 -14.48 4.55 25.98
CA SER A 213 -15.48 5.47 26.55
C SER A 213 -15.97 6.49 25.52
N LEU A 214 -15.08 7.06 24.70
CA LEU A 214 -15.44 7.97 23.60
C LEU A 214 -16.27 7.26 22.52
N GLY A 215 -15.93 6.01 22.18
CA GLY A 215 -16.69 5.19 21.24
C GLY A 215 -18.13 4.94 21.69
N PHE A 216 -18.32 4.65 22.98
CA PHE A 216 -19.65 4.44 23.57
C PHE A 216 -20.50 5.72 23.55
N ILE A 217 -19.87 6.89 23.77
CA ILE A 217 -20.54 8.19 23.70
C ILE A 217 -20.95 8.51 22.24
N THR A 218 -20.10 8.25 21.26
CA THR A 218 -20.40 8.52 19.85
C THR A 218 -21.51 7.61 19.29
N GLU A 219 -21.51 6.33 19.65
CA GLU A 219 -22.56 5.37 19.24
C GLU A 219 -23.94 5.78 19.80
N THR A 220 -23.96 6.28 21.04
CA THR A 220 -25.18 6.77 21.70
C THR A 220 -25.71 8.03 21.00
N ILE A 221 -24.81 8.97 20.64
CA ILE A 221 -25.19 10.21 19.95
C ILE A 221 -25.71 9.93 18.54
N VAL A 222 -25.06 9.02 17.80
CA VAL A 222 -25.48 8.64 16.44
C VAL A 222 -26.84 7.94 16.47
N SER A 223 -27.07 7.05 17.44
CA SER A 223 -28.38 6.41 17.63
C SER A 223 -29.47 7.43 17.97
N CYS A 224 -29.21 8.38 18.86
CA CYS A 224 -30.16 9.45 19.18
C CYS A 224 -30.46 10.34 17.96
N TYR A 225 -29.45 10.67 17.15
CA TYR A 225 -29.64 11.47 15.94
C TYR A 225 -30.47 10.73 14.89
N TYR A 226 -30.25 9.43 14.71
CA TYR A 226 -31.00 8.61 13.76
C TYR A 226 -32.46 8.44 14.18
N ILE A 227 -32.73 8.24 15.47
CA ILE A 227 -34.09 8.15 16.02
C ILE A 227 -34.82 9.49 15.85
N CYS A 228 -34.16 10.62 16.14
CA CYS A 228 -34.73 11.95 15.92
C CYS A 228 -35.00 12.25 14.45
N TYR A 229 -34.07 11.89 13.55
CA TYR A 229 -34.21 12.13 12.12
C TYR A 229 -35.32 11.28 11.48
N SER A 230 -35.43 10.00 11.86
CA SER A 230 -36.52 9.13 11.41
C SER A 230 -37.87 9.61 11.93
N SER A 231 -37.94 10.10 13.17
CA SER A 231 -39.17 10.70 13.72
C SER A 231 -39.56 11.97 12.96
N PHE A 232 -38.59 12.84 12.64
CA PHE A 232 -38.82 14.05 11.85
C PHE A 232 -39.29 13.75 10.42
N MET A 233 -38.70 12.75 9.77
CA MET A 233 -39.12 12.31 8.44
C MET A 233 -40.52 11.69 8.44
N LEU A 234 -40.87 10.94 9.48
CA LEU A 234 -42.22 10.38 9.62
C LEU A 234 -43.27 11.47 9.84
N VAL A 235 -42.95 12.51 10.62
CA VAL A 235 -43.82 13.68 10.80
C VAL A 235 -43.99 14.44 9.48
N LYS A 236 -42.91 14.65 8.71
CA LYS A 236 -43.00 15.23 7.36
C LYS A 236 -43.86 14.40 6.41
N PHE A 237 -43.72 13.08 6.44
CA PHE A 237 -44.54 12.18 5.62
C PHE A 237 -46.02 12.25 6.01
N GLN A 238 -46.33 12.32 7.30
CA GLN A 238 -47.70 12.51 7.80
C GLN A 238 -48.29 13.87 7.41
N LEU A 239 -47.50 14.95 7.43
CA LEU A 239 -47.94 16.26 6.92
C LEU A 239 -48.21 16.23 5.41
N GLN A 240 -47.33 15.61 4.63
CA GLN A 240 -47.49 15.46 3.18
C GLN A 240 -48.77 14.66 2.83
N CYS A 241 -49.04 13.58 3.56
CA CYS A 241 -50.29 12.81 3.42
C CYS A 241 -51.52 13.63 3.82
N ARG A 242 -51.43 14.45 4.87
CA ARG A 242 -52.53 15.31 5.31
C ARG A 242 -52.84 16.43 4.32
N GLU A 243 -51.82 17.05 3.72
CA GLU A 243 -51.97 18.01 2.62
C GLU A 243 -52.59 17.36 1.39
N SER A 244 -52.13 16.16 1.03
CA SER A 244 -52.68 15.40 -0.10
C SER A 244 -54.17 15.09 0.08
N LEU A 245 -54.57 14.65 1.28
CA LEU A 245 -55.98 14.40 1.63
C LEU A 245 -56.84 15.68 1.67
N LEU A 246 -56.25 16.82 2.05
CA LEU A 246 -56.94 18.13 1.98
C LEU A 246 -57.13 18.60 0.54
N GLN A 247 -56.18 18.30 -0.34
CA GLN A 247 -56.25 18.60 -1.77
C GLN A 247 -57.33 17.75 -2.46
N GLU A 248 -57.43 16.48 -2.09
CA GLU A 248 -58.49 15.57 -2.57
C GLU A 248 -59.87 16.03 -2.09
N LYS A 249 -60.02 16.44 -0.82
CA LYS A 249 -61.27 17.03 -0.30
C LYS A 249 -61.68 18.35 -0.96
N ARG A 250 -60.75 19.14 -1.50
CA ARG A 250 -61.05 20.34 -2.32
C ARG A 250 -61.50 20.01 -3.75
N LEU A 251 -61.17 18.84 -4.30
CA LEU A 251 -61.58 18.42 -5.65
C LEU A 251 -62.97 17.78 -5.70
N ILE A 252 -63.45 17.21 -4.59
CA ILE A 252 -64.78 16.58 -4.51
C ILE A 252 -65.95 17.56 -4.83
N PRO A 253 -65.99 18.82 -4.35
CA PRO A 253 -67.12 19.72 -4.67
C PRO A 253 -67.14 20.22 -6.12
N LEU A 254 -66.01 20.20 -6.85
CA LEU A 254 -65.97 20.59 -8.26
C LEU A 254 -66.53 19.51 -9.19
N ASN A 255 -66.36 18.23 -8.86
CA ASN A 255 -66.78 17.13 -9.72
C ASN A 255 -68.30 16.84 -9.62
N MET A 256 -68.94 17.21 -8.52
CA MET A 256 -70.41 17.16 -8.36
C MET A 256 -71.13 18.24 -9.18
N HIS A 257 -70.55 19.44 -9.33
CA HIS A 257 -71.18 20.55 -10.06
C HIS A 257 -71.12 20.39 -11.59
N LEU A 258 -70.08 19.74 -12.13
CA LEU A 258 -69.97 19.43 -13.55
C LEU A 258 -70.91 18.29 -14.00
N ASN A 259 -71.24 17.35 -13.11
CA ASN A 259 -72.12 16.22 -13.45
C ASN A 259 -73.62 16.60 -13.49
N ILE A 260 -74.02 17.64 -12.74
CA ILE A 260 -75.39 18.19 -12.79
C ILE A 260 -75.63 18.96 -14.10
N SER A 261 -74.61 19.68 -14.60
CA SER A 261 -74.72 20.48 -15.84
C SER A 261 -74.79 19.63 -17.12
N ARG A 262 -74.20 18.42 -17.13
CA ARG A 262 -74.28 17.51 -18.29
C ARG A 262 -75.59 16.73 -18.40
N ARG A 263 -76.36 16.61 -17.31
CA ARG A 263 -77.63 15.85 -17.30
C ARG A 263 -78.83 16.69 -17.77
N SER A 264 -78.70 18.02 -17.82
CA SER A 264 -79.76 18.93 -18.27
C SER A 264 -79.78 19.21 -19.77
N GLN A 265 -78.81 18.71 -20.55
CA GLN A 265 -78.72 18.95 -22.02
C GLN A 265 -79.14 17.74 -22.88
N LEU A 266 -79.60 16.64 -22.29
CA LEU A 266 -80.10 15.45 -22.98
C LEU A 266 -81.55 15.17 -22.57
N ALA A 267 -82.47 16.00 -23.04
CA ALA A 267 -83.90 15.70 -23.09
C ALA A 267 -84.36 15.88 -24.55
N PRO A 268 -84.90 14.83 -25.21
CA PRO A 268 -85.27 14.90 -26.62
C PRO A 268 -86.64 15.57 -26.82
N LEU A 269 -86.71 16.44 -27.83
CA LEU A 269 -87.94 16.94 -28.44
C LEU A 269 -88.64 15.79 -29.17
N LEU A 270 -89.85 15.48 -28.74
CA LEU A 270 -90.86 14.66 -29.41
C LEU A 270 -92.10 15.56 -29.58
N ASP A 271 -92.38 15.93 -30.82
CA ASP A 271 -93.73 16.00 -31.42
C ASP A 271 -93.58 15.89 -32.95
#